data_AF-A0A7S2J385-F1
#
_entry.id   AF-A0A7S2J385-F1
#
_cell.length_a   1.000
_cell.length_b   1.000
_cell.length_c   1.000
_cell.angle_alpha   90.00
_cell.angle_beta   90.00
_cell.angle_gamma   90.00
#
_symmetry.space_group_name_H-M   'P 1'
#
loop_
_entity.id
_entity.type
_entity.pdbx_description
1 polymer ?
#
loop_
_entity_poly.entity_id
_entity_poly.type
_entity_poly.pdbx_seq_one_letter_code
_entity_poly.pdbx_strand_id
1 'polypeptide(L)'
;LRALEAFSSKVRGTRLRVVEQIFDARVPILRLHYGGKVGPPVEVDLSIGNSATGALDAFIREEIEDRPECRSLVLLAKFWARRRNVNKALLGCLNSISWTLLVLGFLTTSELGPAD
;
A
#
# COMPACT_ATOMS: atom_id res chain seq x y z
N LEU A 1 -17.89 7.68 -5.49
CA LEU A 1 -18.05 7.29 -6.91
C LEU A 1 -18.04 8.50 -7.86
N ARG A 2 -19.02 9.41 -7.81
CA ARG A 2 -19.12 10.60 -8.69
C ARG A 2 -17.81 11.39 -8.84
N ALA A 3 -17.04 11.54 -7.76
CA ALA A 3 -15.75 12.22 -7.79
C ALA A 3 -14.68 11.48 -8.63
N LEU A 4 -14.62 10.14 -8.56
CA LEU A 4 -13.68 9.34 -9.35
C LEU A 4 -14.07 9.35 -10.83
N GLU A 5 -15.37 9.29 -11.14
CA GLU A 5 -15.89 9.40 -12.51
C GLU A 5 -15.57 10.78 -13.10
N ALA A 6 -15.80 11.85 -12.33
CA ALA A 6 -15.47 13.22 -12.72
C ALA A 6 -13.96 13.44 -12.87
N PHE A 7 -13.13 12.77 -12.07
CA PHE A 7 -11.67 12.82 -12.23
C PHE A 7 -11.24 12.09 -13.50
N SER A 8 -11.72 10.85 -13.69
CA SER A 8 -11.44 10.02 -14.87
C SER A 8 -11.72 10.75 -16.19
N SER A 9 -12.82 11.49 -16.29
CA SER A 9 -13.17 12.26 -17.50
C SER A 9 -12.21 13.44 -17.78
N LYS A 10 -11.54 13.97 -16.75
CA LYS A 10 -10.63 15.13 -16.83
C LYS A 10 -9.16 14.76 -17.03
N VAL A 11 -8.79 13.49 -16.90
CA VAL A 11 -7.40 13.01 -16.99
C VAL A 11 -6.83 13.03 -18.44
N ARG A 12 -7.67 13.31 -19.45
CA ARG A 12 -7.27 13.38 -20.85
C ARG A 12 -6.21 14.46 -21.11
N GLY A 13 -5.19 14.14 -21.91
CA GLY A 13 -4.11 15.08 -22.28
C GLY A 13 -3.06 15.31 -21.19
N THR A 14 -3.13 14.57 -20.08
CA THR A 14 -2.14 14.62 -18.99
C THR A 14 -1.12 13.46 -19.11
N ARG A 15 -0.16 13.40 -18.18
CA ARG A 15 0.73 12.23 -18.01
C ARG A 15 0.09 11.05 -17.27
N LEU A 16 -1.17 11.22 -16.85
CA LEU A 16 -1.96 10.18 -16.23
C LEU A 16 -2.81 9.49 -17.30
N ARG A 17 -2.85 8.16 -17.25
CA ARG A 17 -3.70 7.34 -18.09
C ARG A 17 -4.55 6.43 -17.22
N VAL A 18 -5.87 6.48 -17.38
CA VAL A 18 -6.77 5.53 -16.73
C VAL A 18 -6.50 4.13 -17.27
N VAL A 19 -6.26 3.19 -16.36
CA VAL A 19 -6.00 1.78 -16.68
C VAL A 19 -7.24 0.94 -16.37
N GLU A 20 -7.84 1.16 -15.20
CA GLU A 20 -8.94 0.34 -14.71
C GLU A 20 -9.85 1.15 -13.78
N GLN A 21 -11.14 0.83 -13.81
CA GLN A 21 -12.16 1.40 -12.92
C GLN A 21 -12.76 0.27 -12.10
N ILE A 22 -12.39 0.21 -10.81
CA ILE A 22 -12.82 -0.85 -9.88
C ILE A 22 -13.78 -0.21 -8.87
N PHE A 23 -15.04 -0.08 -9.24
CA PHE A 23 -16.03 0.70 -8.48
C PHE A 23 -16.98 -0.16 -7.62
N ASP A 24 -16.96 -1.47 -7.83
CA ASP A 24 -17.75 -2.48 -7.14
C ASP A 24 -17.08 -3.03 -5.87
N ALA A 25 -15.77 -2.81 -5.70
CA ALA A 25 -15.05 -3.18 -4.49
C ALA A 25 -15.49 -2.36 -3.25
N ARG A 26 -15.22 -2.90 -2.04
CA ARG A 26 -15.48 -2.23 -0.76
C ARG A 26 -14.95 -0.79 -0.72
N VAL A 27 -13.77 -0.56 -1.30
CA VAL A 27 -13.19 0.76 -1.54
C VAL A 27 -13.11 0.95 -3.05
N PRO A 28 -13.91 1.84 -3.64
CA PRO A 28 -13.82 2.15 -5.06
C PRO A 28 -12.46 2.74 -5.41
N ILE A 29 -11.81 2.17 -6.43
CA ILE A 29 -10.47 2.54 -6.89
C ILE A 29 -10.51 2.89 -8.37
N LEU A 30 -9.83 3.97 -8.73
CA LEU A 30 -9.45 4.32 -10.10
C LEU A 30 -7.95 4.04 -10.25
N ARG A 31 -7.60 3.00 -11.02
CA ARG A 31 -6.20 2.67 -11.29
C ARG A 31 -5.70 3.46 -12.49
N LEU A 32 -4.56 4.10 -12.31
CA LEU A 32 -3.92 4.98 -13.27
C LEU A 32 -2.47 4.54 -13.50
N HIS A 33 -1.94 4.90 -14.66
CA HIS A 33 -0.50 4.95 -14.89
C HIS A 33 -0.06 6.41 -14.95
N TYR A 34 0.96 6.76 -14.18
CA TYR A 34 1.66 8.04 -14.27
C TYR A 34 3.02 7.83 -14.93
N GLY A 35 3.30 8.53 -16.04
CA GLY A 35 4.59 8.37 -16.72
C GLY A 35 4.83 9.34 -17.87
N GLY A 36 6.11 9.51 -18.21
CA GLY A 36 6.57 10.26 -19.38
C GLY A 36 7.03 9.33 -20.51
N LYS A 37 7.74 9.88 -21.50
CA LYS A 37 8.29 9.11 -22.64
C LYS A 37 9.43 8.16 -22.27
N VAL A 38 9.99 8.28 -21.05
CA VAL A 38 11.19 7.55 -20.62
C VAL A 38 10.89 6.84 -19.29
N GLY A 39 11.20 5.54 -19.24
CA GLY A 39 11.00 4.68 -18.07
C GLY A 39 9.63 3.98 -18.01
N PRO A 40 9.50 2.92 -17.20
CA PRO A 40 8.21 2.26 -16.98
C PRO A 40 7.26 3.22 -16.22
N PRO A 41 5.95 3.17 -16.51
CA PRO A 41 4.99 3.99 -15.80
C PRO A 41 4.88 3.55 -14.33
N VAL A 42 4.60 4.52 -13.46
CA VAL A 42 4.23 4.28 -12.07
C VAL A 42 2.75 3.94 -12.01
N GLU A 43 2.41 2.82 -11.40
CA GLU A 43 1.02 2.46 -11.10
C GLU A 43 0.51 3.27 -9.92
N VAL A 44 -0.69 3.84 -10.06
CA VAL A 44 -1.32 4.71 -9.07
C VAL A 44 -2.74 4.23 -8.83
N ASP A 45 -3.02 3.79 -7.61
CA ASP A 45 -4.38 3.50 -7.16
C ASP A 45 -4.96 4.76 -6.49
N LEU A 46 -5.99 5.37 -7.10
CA LEU A 46 -6.69 6.53 -6.56
C LEU A 46 -8.02 6.10 -5.94
N SER A 47 -8.26 6.48 -4.69
CA SER A 47 -9.53 6.27 -4.00
C SER A 47 -10.02 7.56 -3.35
N ILE A 48 -11.28 7.61 -2.93
CA ILE A 48 -11.83 8.74 -2.17
C ILE A 48 -11.67 8.45 -0.70
N GLY A 49 -10.81 9.23 -0.04
CA GLY A 49 -10.58 9.13 1.39
C GLY A 49 -11.73 9.66 2.24
N ASN A 50 -11.65 9.36 3.52
CA ASN A 50 -12.44 9.90 4.63
C ASN A 50 -11.51 10.38 5.75
N SER A 51 -12.05 10.79 6.90
CA SER A 51 -11.27 11.28 8.04
C SER A 51 -10.26 10.28 8.61
N ALA A 52 -10.43 8.98 8.37
CA ALA A 52 -9.52 7.94 8.82
C ALA A 52 -8.48 7.51 7.76
N THR A 53 -8.58 8.04 6.54
CA THR A 53 -7.67 7.69 5.45
C THR A 53 -6.25 8.17 5.77
N GLY A 54 -5.27 7.26 5.66
CA GLY A 54 -3.87 7.54 5.98
C GLY A 54 -3.50 7.34 7.44
N ALA A 55 -4.45 7.10 8.36
CA ALA A 55 -4.13 6.88 9.78
C ALA A 55 -3.21 5.66 10.00
N LEU A 56 -3.45 4.56 9.29
CA LEU A 56 -2.60 3.37 9.34
C LEU A 56 -1.21 3.63 8.77
N ASP A 57 -1.11 4.38 7.68
CA ASP A 57 0.19 4.72 7.07
C ASP A 57 0.99 5.66 7.98
N ALA A 58 0.31 6.57 8.68
CA ALA A 58 0.93 7.44 9.69
C ALA A 58 1.45 6.63 10.88
N PHE A 59 0.65 5.73 11.43
CA PHE A 59 1.07 4.82 12.49
C PHE A 59 2.28 3.97 12.08
N ILE A 60 2.23 3.33 10.90
CA ILE A 60 3.35 2.52 10.40
C ILE A 60 4.61 3.36 10.21
N ARG A 61 4.47 4.63 9.79
CA ARG A 61 5.61 5.53 9.66
C ARG A 61 6.25 5.79 11.02
N GLU A 62 5.45 6.19 12.00
CA GLU A 62 5.90 6.47 13.37
C GLU A 62 6.62 5.27 13.99
N GLU A 63 6.06 4.06 13.86
CA GLU A 63 6.66 2.83 14.39
C GLU A 63 8.00 2.44 13.73
N ILE A 64 8.30 2.97 12.54
CA ILE A 64 9.48 2.58 11.74
C ILE A 64 10.54 3.69 11.68
N GLU A 65 10.14 4.95 11.76
CA GLU A 65 11.00 6.11 11.50
C GLU A 65 12.23 6.15 12.41
N ASP A 66 12.05 5.80 13.68
CA ASP A 66 13.12 5.81 14.70
C ASP A 66 13.71 4.43 15.00
N ARG A 67 13.33 3.37 14.25
CA ARG A 67 13.74 1.98 14.50
C ARG A 67 14.36 1.33 13.24
N PRO A 68 15.67 1.55 12.97
CA PRO A 68 16.34 1.04 11.77
C PRO A 68 16.25 -0.48 11.57
N GLU A 69 16.24 -1.24 12.66
CA GLU A 69 16.07 -2.69 12.69
C GLU A 69 14.66 -3.12 12.25
N CYS A 70 13.62 -2.42 12.71
CA CYS A 70 12.24 -2.61 12.26
C CYS A 70 12.14 -2.40 10.75
N ARG A 71 12.68 -1.29 10.26
CA ARG A 71 12.68 -0.96 8.82
C ARG A 71 13.32 -2.07 8.00
N SER A 72 14.48 -2.55 8.42
CA SER A 72 15.23 -3.60 7.72
C SER A 72 14.46 -4.93 7.69
N LEU A 73 13.87 -5.32 8.81
CA LEU A 73 13.09 -6.55 8.89
C LEU A 73 11.80 -6.48 8.06
N VAL A 74 11.09 -5.34 8.08
CA VAL A 74 9.90 -5.11 7.22
C VAL A 74 10.27 -5.24 5.75
N LEU A 75 11.38 -4.63 5.31
CA LEU A 75 11.84 -4.74 3.92
C LEU A 75 12.19 -6.18 3.55
N LEU A 76 12.89 -6.91 4.43
CA LEU A 76 13.24 -8.31 4.22
C LEU A 76 11.99 -9.19 4.11
N ALA A 77 11.02 -9.04 5.01
CA ALA A 77 9.77 -9.78 5.01
C ALA A 77 8.97 -9.52 3.72
N LYS A 78 8.84 -8.25 3.32
CA LYS A 78 8.16 -7.88 2.06
C LYS A 78 8.86 -8.49 0.84
N PHE A 79 10.19 -8.47 0.83
CA PHE A 79 10.99 -9.06 -0.24
C PHE A 79 10.80 -10.57 -0.34
N TRP A 80 10.88 -11.27 0.79
CA TRP A 80 10.64 -12.71 0.86
C TRP A 80 9.20 -13.05 0.42
N ALA A 81 8.20 -12.33 0.93
CA ALA A 81 6.79 -12.58 0.62
C ALA A 81 6.51 -12.39 -0.88
N ARG A 82 7.09 -11.36 -1.50
CA ARG A 82 7.03 -11.16 -2.96
C ARG A 82 7.67 -12.31 -3.73
N ARG A 83 8.86 -12.77 -3.33
CA ARG A 83 9.57 -13.89 -3.98
C ARG A 83 8.82 -15.22 -3.85
N ARG A 84 8.06 -15.40 -2.77
CA ARG A 84 7.23 -16.59 -2.53
C ARG A 84 5.82 -16.45 -3.10
N ASN A 85 5.47 -15.33 -3.72
CA ASN A 85 4.12 -15.02 -4.22
C ASN A 85 3.02 -15.07 -3.13
N VAL A 86 3.37 -14.84 -1.86
CA VAL A 86 2.42 -14.85 -0.72
C VAL A 86 2.02 -13.43 -0.29
N ASN A 87 2.11 -12.46 -1.21
CA ASN A 87 1.78 -11.05 -0.98
C ASN A 87 0.64 -10.52 -1.87
N LYS A 88 -0.17 -11.42 -2.45
CA LYS A 88 -1.22 -11.09 -3.43
C LYS A 88 -2.61 -11.17 -2.78
N ALA A 89 -3.14 -10.03 -2.34
CA ALA A 89 -4.46 -9.94 -1.69
C ALA A 89 -5.59 -10.56 -2.50
N LEU A 90 -5.57 -10.34 -3.82
CA LEU A 90 -6.58 -10.88 -4.75
C LEU A 90 -6.57 -12.41 -4.83
N LEU A 91 -5.49 -13.07 -4.39
CA LEU A 91 -5.39 -14.53 -4.31
C LEU A 91 -5.62 -15.07 -2.90
N GLY A 92 -6.18 -14.26 -2.00
CA GLY A 92 -6.41 -14.64 -0.59
C GLY A 92 -5.15 -14.62 0.28
N CYS A 93 -4.01 -14.15 -0.23
CA CYS A 93 -2.80 -13.97 0.58
C CYS A 93 -2.83 -12.64 1.34
N LEU A 94 -1.94 -12.50 2.33
CA LEU A 94 -1.71 -11.21 3.00
C LEU A 94 -1.20 -10.16 2.01
N ASN A 95 -1.59 -8.90 2.20
CA ASN A 95 -1.03 -7.79 1.44
C ASN A 95 0.24 -7.24 2.10
N SER A 96 0.92 -6.31 1.42
CA SER A 96 2.16 -5.71 1.95
C SER A 96 1.99 -5.03 3.31
N ILE A 97 0.84 -4.42 3.58
CA ILE A 97 0.54 -3.76 4.87
C ILE A 97 0.35 -4.80 5.97
N SER A 98 -0.38 -5.89 5.68
CA SER A 98 -0.53 -7.01 6.60
C SER A 98 0.81 -7.64 6.98
N TRP A 99 1.71 -7.82 6.01
CA TRP A 99 3.09 -8.27 6.29
C TRP A 99 3.87 -7.28 7.16
N THR A 100 3.73 -5.97 6.93
CA THR A 100 4.33 -4.95 7.80
C THR A 100 3.81 -5.04 9.23
N LEU A 101 2.48 -5.14 9.41
CA LEU A 101 1.87 -5.24 10.73
C LEU A 101 2.27 -6.52 11.49
N LEU A 102 2.46 -7.65 10.79
CA LEU A 102 2.98 -8.87 11.40
C LEU A 102 4.39 -8.68 11.96
N VAL A 103 5.27 -8.00 11.21
CA VAL A 103 6.64 -7.72 11.67
C VAL A 103 6.60 -6.80 12.89
N LEU A 104 5.81 -5.73 12.85
CA LEU A 104 5.67 -4.82 13.99
C LEU A 104 5.14 -5.55 15.22
N GLY A 105 4.07 -6.34 15.09
CA GLY A 105 3.51 -7.12 16.20
C GLY A 105 4.49 -8.15 16.77
N PHE A 106 5.29 -8.80 15.92
CA PHE A 106 6.35 -9.70 16.37
C PHE A 106 7.39 -8.99 17.22
N LEU A 107 7.85 -7.80 16.78
CA LEU A 107 8.85 -7.02 17.51
C LEU A 107 8.31 -6.49 18.83
N THR A 108 7.10 -5.92 18.85
CA THR A 108 6.44 -5.47 20.08
C THR A 108 6.28 -6.61 21.10
N THR A 109 5.89 -7.80 20.66
CA THR A 109 5.73 -8.96 21.56
C THR A 109 7.08 -9.50 22.05
N SER A 110 8.11 -9.45 21.21
CA SER A 110 9.46 -9.92 21.57
C SER A 110 10.13 -8.98 22.57
N GLU A 111 9.85 -7.68 22.50
CA GLU A 111 10.29 -6.68 23.49
C GLU A 111 9.53 -6.77 24.83
N LEU A 112 8.33 -7.37 24.83
CA LEU A 112 7.53 -7.64 26.02
C LEU A 112 7.76 -9.06 26.60
N GLY A 113 8.71 -9.82 26.07
CA GLY A 113 9.13 -11.10 26.64
C GLY A 113 9.63 -10.92 28.08
N PRO A 114 9.52 -11.93 28.97
CA PRO A 114 10.03 -11.81 30.33
C PRO A 114 11.50 -11.39 30.27
N ALA A 115 11.83 -10.29 30.95
CA ALA A 115 13.21 -9.99 31.26
C ALA A 115 13.75 -11.15 32.09
N ASP A 116 14.76 -11.85 31.57
CA ASP A 116 15.50 -12.87 32.33
C ASP A 116 16.00 -12.32 33.68
#